data_AF-A0ABD0ZYT3-F1
#
_entry.id   AF-A0ABD0ZYT3-F1
#
_cell.length_a   1.000
_cell.length_b   1.000
_cell.length_c   1.000
_cell.angle_alpha   90.00
_cell.angle_beta   90.00
_cell.angle_gamma   90.00
#
_symmetry.space_group_name_H-M   'P 1'
#
loop_
_entity.id
_entity.type
_entity.pdbx_description
1 polymer ?
#
loop_
_entity_poly.entity_id
_entity_poly.type
_entity_poly.pdbx_seq_one_letter_code
_entity_poly.pdbx_strand_id
1 'polypeptide(L)'
;MELYSAPTLNISNCVTIKLTERNYLLWKTQFESFLSGQNLLGFVNGSYEAPSQVISVPGIGGKASEVTNPDYPLWLRSDHVVRAWILGSLSEDILAEVVNTTTSQQLWLALAFHFNQVSNSKLFELQRRFQNTKKKEATMSS
;
A
#
# COMPACT_ATOMS: atom_id res chain seq x y z
N MET A 1 23.32 2.12 32.14
CA MET A 1 21.96 1.59 32.26
C MET A 1 21.23 1.95 30.97
N GLU A 2 21.50 1.20 29.90
CA GLU A 2 20.89 1.41 28.58
C GLU A 2 19.55 0.68 28.52
N LEU A 3 18.46 1.35 28.88
CA LEU A 3 17.14 0.72 28.92
C LEU A 3 16.25 0.96 27.70
N TYR A 4 16.74 1.67 26.68
CA TYR A 4 15.97 1.92 25.46
C TYR A 4 16.87 1.98 24.23
N SER A 5 17.50 0.84 23.89
CA SER A 5 17.96 0.68 22.51
C SER A 5 16.71 0.55 21.65
N ALA A 6 16.42 1.58 20.84
CA ALA A 6 15.34 1.50 19.87
C ALA A 6 15.59 0.26 19.00
N PRO A 7 14.63 -0.69 18.90
CA PRO A 7 14.83 -1.86 18.08
C PRO A 7 15.15 -1.38 16.66
N THR A 8 16.27 -1.85 16.11
CA THR A 8 16.61 -1.65 14.71
C THR A 8 15.47 -2.29 13.90
N LEU A 9 14.56 -1.45 13.40
CA LEU A 9 13.39 -1.86 12.64
C LEU A 9 13.85 -2.53 11.35
N ASN A 10 13.99 -3.84 11.39
CA ASN A 10 14.29 -4.65 10.22
C ASN A 10 12.98 -5.27 9.73
N ILE A 11 12.46 -4.78 8.60
CA ILE A 11 11.26 -5.29 7.92
C ILE A 11 11.28 -6.81 7.77
N SER A 12 12.46 -7.40 7.54
CA SER A 12 12.62 -8.84 7.37
C SER A 12 12.19 -9.65 8.61
N ASN A 13 12.17 -9.04 9.79
CA ASN A 13 11.71 -9.67 11.03
C ASN A 13 10.18 -9.64 11.21
N CYS A 14 9.44 -8.79 10.49
CA CYS A 14 7.99 -8.61 10.69
C CYS A 14 7.14 -8.96 9.47
N VAL A 15 7.68 -8.83 8.26
CA VAL A 15 7.01 -9.23 7.01
C VAL A 15 7.94 -10.19 6.27
N THR A 16 7.92 -11.45 6.69
CA THR A 16 8.80 -12.50 6.14
C THR A 16 8.36 -12.96 4.75
N ILE A 17 7.14 -12.62 4.34
CA ILE A 17 6.54 -13.06 3.08
C ILE A 17 6.63 -11.94 2.05
N LYS A 18 7.35 -12.19 0.94
CA LYS A 18 7.27 -11.31 -0.23
C LYS A 18 5.89 -11.41 -0.88
N LEU A 19 5.29 -10.27 -1.23
CA LEU A 19 4.07 -10.23 -2.01
C LEU A 19 4.33 -10.81 -3.40
N THR A 20 3.45 -11.73 -3.79
CA THR A 20 3.42 -12.40 -5.09
C THR A 20 1.99 -12.36 -5.62
N GLU A 21 1.80 -12.76 -6.88
CA GLU A 21 0.51 -12.88 -7.56
C GLU A 21 -0.54 -13.79 -6.87
N ARG A 22 -0.15 -14.54 -5.83
CA ARG A 22 -0.97 -15.60 -5.21
C ARG A 22 -1.27 -15.39 -3.74
N ASN A 23 -0.58 -14.48 -3.05
CA ASN A 23 -0.64 -14.39 -1.58
C ASN A 23 -1.08 -13.00 -1.08
N TYR A 24 -1.71 -12.18 -1.93
CA TYR A 24 -2.10 -10.80 -1.59
C TYR A 24 -2.89 -10.68 -0.27
N LEU A 25 -3.93 -11.49 -0.06
CA LEU A 25 -4.72 -11.38 1.18
C LEU A 25 -3.92 -11.71 2.45
N LEU A 26 -3.05 -12.73 2.36
CA LEU A 26 -2.18 -13.12 3.47
C LEU A 26 -1.13 -12.03 3.76
N TRP A 27 -0.46 -11.56 2.71
CA TRP A 27 0.50 -10.46 2.79
C TRP A 27 -0.14 -9.21 3.37
N LYS A 28 -1.31 -8.79 2.85
CA LYS A 28 -2.06 -7.62 3.30
C LYS A 28 -2.37 -7.71 4.79
N THR A 29 -2.87 -8.84 5.25
CA THR A 29 -3.23 -9.06 6.66
C THR A 29 -2.00 -8.94 7.58
N GLN A 30 -0.87 -9.54 7.20
CA GLN A 30 0.38 -9.43 7.96
C GLN A 30 0.92 -8.00 7.96
N PHE A 31 0.89 -7.33 6.80
CA PHE A 31 1.42 -5.97 6.67
C PHE A 31 0.56 -4.95 7.43
N GLU A 32 -0.77 -5.06 7.39
CA GLU A 32 -1.67 -4.24 8.19
C GLU A 32 -1.43 -4.44 9.69
N SER A 33 -1.20 -5.67 10.13
CA SER A 33 -0.86 -5.97 11.53
C SER A 33 0.47 -5.34 11.94
N PHE A 34 1.48 -5.41 11.08
CA PHE A 34 2.78 -4.78 11.29
C PHE A 34 2.67 -3.25 11.39
N LEU A 35 1.97 -2.60 10.45
CA LEU A 35 1.77 -1.16 10.48
C LEU A 35 0.94 -0.71 11.68
N SER A 36 -0.08 -1.48 12.06
CA SER A 36 -0.89 -1.19 13.25
C SER A 36 -0.05 -1.22 14.52
N GLY A 37 0.86 -2.19 14.66
CA GLY A 37 1.75 -2.29 15.83
C GLY A 37 2.73 -1.11 15.96
N GLN A 38 2.98 -0.38 14.87
CA GLN A 38 3.85 0.80 14.83
C GLN A 38 3.07 2.12 14.79
N ASN A 39 1.73 2.08 14.85
CA ASN A 39 0.87 3.25 14.65
C ASN A 39 1.12 3.96 13.31
N LEU A 40 1.36 3.19 12.25
CA LEU A 40 1.63 3.69 10.88
C LEU A 40 0.55 3.32 9.88
N LEU A 41 -0.48 2.56 10.30
CA LEU A 41 -1.59 2.15 9.43
C LEU A 41 -2.33 3.34 8.81
N GLY A 42 -2.32 4.50 9.49
CA GLY A 42 -2.93 5.74 9.01
C GLY A 42 -2.37 6.23 7.66
N PHE A 43 -1.10 5.94 7.35
CA PHE A 43 -0.47 6.34 6.09
C PHE A 43 -1.01 5.57 4.88
N VAL A 44 -1.46 4.32 5.07
CA VAL A 44 -1.97 3.50 3.96
C VAL A 44 -3.49 3.55 3.81
N ASN A 45 -4.22 3.74 4.91
CA ASN A 45 -5.68 3.82 4.89
C ASN A 45 -6.22 5.26 4.70
N GLY A 46 -5.34 6.27 4.73
CA GLY A 46 -5.70 7.67 4.55
C GLY A 46 -6.11 8.42 5.82
N SER A 47 -6.02 7.79 7.00
CA SER A 47 -6.31 8.49 8.27
C SER A 47 -5.27 9.57 8.61
N TYR A 48 -4.05 9.44 8.08
CA TYR A 48 -2.99 10.44 8.22
C TYR A 48 -2.80 11.20 6.92
N GLU A 49 -3.65 12.20 6.71
CA GLU A 49 -3.58 13.07 5.53
C GLU A 49 -2.30 13.90 5.52
N ALA A 50 -1.81 14.18 4.31
CA ALA A 50 -0.66 15.04 4.13
C ALA A 50 -0.99 16.46 4.62
N PRO A 51 -0.24 17.02 5.58
CA PRO A 51 -0.48 18.38 6.04
C PRO A 51 -0.15 19.37 4.91
N SER A 52 -0.75 20.56 4.93
CA SER A 52 -0.45 21.60 3.93
C SER A 52 1.02 21.98 4.01
N GLN A 53 1.69 22.15 2.86
CA GLN A 53 3.09 22.55 2.78
C GLN A 53 3.34 23.96 3.32
N VAL A 54 2.33 24.81 3.27
CA VAL A 54 2.36 26.21 3.68
C VAL A 54 1.18 26.45 4.62
N ILE A 55 1.43 27.17 5.71
CA ILE A 55 0.42 27.62 6.67
C ILE A 55 0.42 29.14 6.75
N SER A 56 -0.76 29.73 6.97
CA SER A 56 -0.90 31.17 7.19
C SER A 56 -0.73 31.49 8.67
N VAL A 57 0.24 32.36 8.99
CA VAL A 57 0.46 32.87 10.34
C VAL A 57 0.07 34.34 10.44
N PRO A 58 -0.48 34.80 11.57
CA PRO A 58 -0.76 36.22 11.78
C PRO A 58 0.54 37.03 11.74
N GLY A 59 0.67 37.93 10.77
CA GLY A 59 1.80 38.85 10.67
C GLY A 59 1.60 40.13 11.48
N ILE A 60 2.70 40.85 11.71
CA ILE A 60 2.68 42.15 12.40
C ILE A 60 1.83 43.13 11.57
N GLY A 61 0.75 43.64 12.17
CA GLY A 61 -0.19 44.57 11.51
C GLY A 61 -1.42 43.92 10.86
N GLY A 62 -1.73 42.65 11.18
CA GLY A 62 -3.00 42.00 10.77
C GLY A 62 -2.99 41.42 9.34
N LYS A 63 -1.85 41.48 8.63
CA LYS A 63 -1.67 40.77 7.37
C LYS A 63 -1.20 39.35 7.64
N ALA A 64 -1.91 38.35 7.13
CA ALA A 64 -1.45 36.97 7.17
C ALA A 64 -0.17 36.83 6.32
N SER A 65 0.83 36.12 6.84
CA SER A 65 2.04 35.74 6.11
C SER A 65 2.05 34.23 5.92
N GLU A 66 2.48 33.79 4.74
CA GLU A 66 2.63 32.38 4.42
C GLU A 66 4.00 31.88 4.87
N VAL A 67 4.03 30.80 5.64
CA VAL A 67 5.26 30.16 6.11
C VAL A 67 5.20 28.65 5.85
N THR A 68 6.36 28.03 5.67
CA THR A 68 6.47 26.58 5.49
C THR A 68 5.97 25.85 6.74
N ASN A 69 5.14 24.83 6.54
CA ASN A 69 4.66 23.98 7.61
C ASN A 69 5.78 23.02 8.08
N PRO A 70 6.20 23.07 9.36
CA PRO A 70 7.21 22.15 9.89
C PRO A 70 6.72 20.69 9.94
N ASP A 71 5.41 20.44 9.95
CA ASP A 71 4.86 19.08 10.04
C ASP A 71 4.92 18.32 8.70
N TYR A 72 4.93 19.05 7.57
CA TYR A 72 5.01 18.45 6.23
C TYR A 72 6.25 17.59 6.01
N PRO A 73 7.48 18.06 6.25
CA PRO A 73 8.66 17.22 6.09
C PRO A 73 8.71 16.03 7.06
N LEU A 74 8.12 16.15 8.25
CA LEU A 74 8.03 15.05 9.23
C LEU A 74 7.06 13.96 8.76
N TRP A 75 5.88 14.37 8.27
CA TRP A 75 4.91 13.48 7.65
C TRP A 75 5.52 12.78 6.42
N LEU A 76 6.16 13.53 5.53
CA LEU A 76 6.77 13.01 4.30
C LEU A 76 7.85 11.96 4.59
N ARG A 77 8.69 12.21 5.60
CA ARG A 77 9.69 11.23 6.04
C ARG A 77 9.05 9.92 6.48
N SER A 78 7.95 10.00 7.23
CA SER A 78 7.24 8.82 7.74
C SER A 78 6.54 8.07 6.60
N ASP A 79 5.89 8.78 5.68
CA ASP A 79 5.30 8.19 4.47
C ASP A 79 6.34 7.46 3.62
N HIS A 80 7.52 8.06 3.41
CA HIS A 80 8.61 7.44 2.67
C HIS A 80 9.14 6.17 3.34
N VAL A 81 9.18 6.12 4.68
CA VAL A 81 9.56 4.91 5.42
C VAL A 81 8.54 3.80 5.18
N VAL A 82 7.25 4.09 5.31
CA VAL A 82 6.18 3.12 5.04
C VAL A 82 6.23 2.65 3.58
N ARG A 83 6.44 3.56 2.63
CA ARG A 83 6.60 3.24 1.21
C ARG A 83 7.79 2.31 0.97
N ALA A 84 8.95 2.61 1.55
CA ALA A 84 10.13 1.76 1.45
C ALA A 84 9.89 0.36 2.02
N TRP A 85 9.14 0.26 3.12
CA TRP A 85 8.77 -1.02 3.72
C TRP A 85 7.86 -1.85 2.82
N ILE A 86 6.84 -1.21 2.22
CA ILE A 86 5.96 -1.88 1.28
C ILE A 86 6.78 -2.39 0.10
N LEU A 87 7.55 -1.52 -0.56
CA LEU A 87 8.40 -1.87 -1.71
C LEU A 87 9.38 -3.00 -1.39
N GLY A 88 10.03 -2.97 -0.24
CA GLY A 88 10.96 -4.01 0.21
C GLY A 88 10.30 -5.37 0.44
N SER A 89 8.98 -5.40 0.63
CA SER A 89 8.19 -6.62 0.77
C SER A 89 7.59 -7.14 -0.54
N LEU A 90 7.83 -6.50 -1.68
CA LEU A 90 7.27 -6.93 -2.97
C LEU A 90 8.24 -7.88 -3.72
N SER A 91 7.69 -8.77 -4.57
CA SER A 91 8.49 -9.43 -5.60
C SER A 91 8.78 -8.48 -6.77
N GLU A 92 9.78 -8.80 -7.58
CA GLU A 92 10.18 -7.98 -8.74
C GLU A 92 9.03 -7.79 -9.74
N ASP A 93 8.24 -8.84 -9.98
CA ASP A 93 7.07 -8.78 -10.86
C ASP A 93 6.05 -7.72 -10.40
N ILE A 94 5.80 -7.65 -9.08
CA ILE A 94 4.84 -6.69 -8.52
C ILE A 94 5.44 -5.28 -8.45
N LEU A 95 6.76 -5.16 -8.23
CA LEU A 95 7.46 -3.88 -8.24
C LEU A 95 7.29 -3.15 -9.57
N ALA A 96 7.35 -3.89 -10.69
CA ALA A 96 7.18 -3.33 -12.04
C ALA A 96 5.81 -2.66 -12.24
N GLU A 97 4.76 -3.18 -11.61
CA GLU A 97 3.38 -2.67 -11.72
C GLU A 97 3.15 -1.36 -10.94
N VAL A 98 4.00 -1.05 -9.95
CA VAL A 98 3.76 0.05 -8.99
C VAL A 98 4.79 1.19 -9.02
N VAL A 99 5.67 1.20 -10.03
CA VAL A 99 6.78 2.17 -10.17
C VAL A 99 6.33 3.64 -10.12
N ASN A 100 5.11 3.93 -10.60
CA ASN A 100 4.62 5.30 -10.75
C ASN A 100 3.97 5.89 -9.47
N THR A 101 4.01 5.20 -8.34
CA THR A 101 3.35 5.62 -7.10
C THR A 101 4.27 6.49 -6.25
N THR A 102 3.77 7.65 -5.78
CA THR A 102 4.60 8.63 -5.05
C THR A 102 4.43 8.56 -3.54
N THR A 103 3.25 8.22 -3.04
CA THR A 103 2.97 8.06 -1.60
C THR A 103 2.73 6.61 -1.20
N SER A 104 2.88 6.29 0.08
CA SER A 104 2.57 4.96 0.58
C SER A 104 1.09 4.59 0.39
N GLN A 105 0.18 5.57 0.53
CA GLN A 105 -1.25 5.41 0.26
C GLN A 105 -1.52 5.04 -1.21
N GLN A 106 -0.92 5.77 -2.15
CA GLN A 106 -1.09 5.49 -3.58
C GLN A 106 -0.57 4.10 -3.94
N LEU A 107 0.59 3.74 -3.40
CA LEU A 107 1.15 2.40 -3.56
C LEU A 107 0.20 1.32 -3.04
N TRP A 108 -0.36 1.53 -1.85
CA TRP A 108 -1.31 0.59 -1.23
C TRP A 108 -2.58 0.41 -2.07
N LEU A 109 -3.15 1.51 -2.57
CA LEU A 109 -4.34 1.50 -3.43
C LEU A 109 -4.05 0.86 -4.80
N ALA A 110 -2.89 1.12 -5.40
CA ALA A 110 -2.48 0.52 -6.66
C ALA A 110 -2.40 -1.02 -6.54
N LEU A 111 -1.81 -1.51 -5.45
CA LEU A 111 -1.79 -2.95 -5.14
C LEU A 111 -3.20 -3.51 -5.01
N ALA A 112 -4.06 -2.87 -4.21
CA ALA A 112 -5.45 -3.33 -4.07
C ALA A 112 -6.19 -3.38 -5.41
N PHE A 113 -6.02 -2.38 -6.25
CA PHE A 113 -6.63 -2.32 -7.57
C PHE A 113 -6.11 -3.42 -8.50
N HIS A 114 -4.80 -3.65 -8.56
CA HIS A 114 -4.17 -4.72 -9.35
C HIS A 114 -4.76 -6.09 -9.00
N PHE A 115 -4.74 -6.46 -7.73
CA PHE A 115 -5.20 -7.78 -7.27
C PHE A 115 -6.72 -7.97 -7.38
N ASN A 116 -7.51 -6.89 -7.26
CA ASN A 116 -8.94 -6.92 -7.52
C ASN A 116 -9.25 -7.14 -9.01
N GLN A 117 -8.49 -6.55 -9.93
CA GLN A 117 -8.66 -6.82 -11.35
C GLN A 117 -8.27 -8.25 -11.73
N VAL A 118 -7.10 -8.71 -11.26
CA VAL A 118 -6.59 -10.07 -11.55
C VAL A 118 -7.56 -11.15 -11.07
N SER A 119 -8.13 -10.99 -9.87
CA SER A 119 -9.11 -11.94 -9.33
C SER A 119 -10.39 -12.01 -10.16
N ASN A 120 -10.91 -10.87 -10.60
CA ASN A 120 -12.09 -10.82 -11.48
C ASN A 120 -11.82 -11.48 -12.83
N SER A 121 -10.69 -11.19 -13.49
CA SER A 121 -10.33 -11.79 -14.78
C SER A 121 -10.23 -13.32 -14.70
N LYS A 122 -9.59 -13.85 -13.64
CA LYS A 122 -9.50 -15.30 -13.39
C LYS A 122 -10.89 -15.95 -13.24
N LEU A 123 -11.81 -15.28 -12.55
CA LEU A 123 -13.18 -15.75 -12.37
C LEU A 123 -13.94 -15.79 -13.71
N PHE A 124 -13.85 -14.75 -14.52
CA PHE A 124 -14.48 -14.70 -15.85
C PHE A 124 -13.94 -15.78 -16.79
N GLU A 125 -12.62 -16.02 -16.80
CA GLU A 125 -12.02 -17.09 -17.60
C GLU A 125 -12.52 -18.48 -17.20
N LEU A 126 -12.62 -18.75 -15.89
CA LEU A 126 -13.15 -20.01 -15.37
C LEU A 126 -14.62 -20.21 -15.77
N GLN A 127 -15.45 -19.18 -15.66
CA GLN A 127 -16.85 -19.22 -16.10
C GLN A 127 -16.96 -19.50 -17.60
N ARG A 128 -16.13 -18.85 -18.43
CA ARG A 128 -16.09 -19.08 -19.88
C ARG A 128 -15.68 -20.52 -20.23
N ARG A 129 -14.66 -21.07 -19.56
CA ARG A 129 -14.24 -22.46 -19.76
C ARG A 129 -15.37 -23.43 -19.41
N PHE A 130 -16.05 -23.20 -18.30
CA PHE A 130 -17.18 -24.04 -17.89
C PHE A 130 -18.34 -24.02 -18.89
N GLN A 131 -18.70 -22.84 -19.41
CA GLN A 131 -19.71 -22.70 -20.46
C GLN A 131 -19.31 -23.41 -21.77
N ASN A 132 -18.04 -23.29 -22.17
CA ASN A 132 -17.51 -23.96 -23.35
C ASN A 132 -17.52 -25.48 -23.21
N THR A 133 -17.23 -26.03 -22.02
CA THR A 133 -17.30 -27.47 -21.75
C THR A 133 -18.74 -27.97 -21.87
N LYS A 134 -19.71 -27.29 -21.26
CA LYS A 134 -21.15 -27.61 -21.41
C LYS A 134 -21.61 -27.62 -22.85
N LYS A 135 -21.15 -26.66 -23.66
CA LYS A 135 -21.52 -26.58 -25.08
C LYS A 135 -20.91 -27.72 -25.90
N LYS A 136 -19.68 -28.14 -25.61
CA LYS A 136 -19.04 -29.29 -26.27
C LYS A 136 -19.75 -30.62 -25.99
N GLU A 137 -20.21 -30.84 -24.76
CA GLU A 137 -20.97 -32.05 -24.40
C GLU A 137 -22.34 -32.11 -25.10
N ALA A 138 -23.02 -30.97 -25.22
CA ALA A 138 -24.29 -30.87 -25.94
C ALA A 138 -24.14 -31.14 -27.45
N THR A 139 -23.05 -30.68 -28.08
CA THR A 139 -22.80 -30.92 -29.51
C THR A 139 -22.33 -32.34 -29.83
N MET A 140 -21.70 -33.06 -28.89
CA MET A 140 -21.30 -34.47 -29.11
C MET A 140 -22.40 -35.50 -28.82
N SER A 141 -23.54 -35.08 -28.26
CA SER A 141 -24.69 -35.96 -27.98
C SER A 141 -25.83 -35.80 -28.99
N SER A 142 -25.60 -35.09 -30.11
CA SER A 142 -26.57 -34.86 -31.20
C SER A 142 -26.18 -35.59 -32.48
#